data_AF-A0A2V6U3R9-F1
#
_entry.id   AF-A0A2V6U3R9-F1
#
_cell.length_a   1.000
_cell.length_b   1.000
_cell.length_c   1.000
_cell.angle_alpha   90.00
_cell.angle_beta   90.00
_cell.angle_gamma   90.00
#
_symmetry.space_group_name_H-M   'P 1'
#
loop_
_entity.id
_entity.type
_entity.pdbx_description
1 polymer ?
#
loop_
_entity_poly.entity_id
_entity_poly.type
_entity_poly.pdbx_seq_one_letter_code
_entity_poly.pdbx_strand_id
1 'polypeptide(L)'
;MKPARTKRVKPKVPAPAAVIRLTPEHTLQRAAKRLLTGPQTRCPKCDSTYVGREPAFIHCRLCGKLARIANAPLELQEIWEMRSGLRIAS
;
A
#
# COMPACT_ATOMS: atom_id res chain seq x y z
N MET A 1 -10.87 9.08 53.52
CA MET A 1 -10.77 8.84 52.06
C MET A 1 -9.71 7.76 51.82
N LYS A 2 -10.04 6.65 51.15
CA LYS A 2 -9.09 5.54 50.88
C LYS A 2 -8.34 5.82 49.58
N PRO A 3 -7.00 5.76 49.52
CA PRO A 3 -6.28 5.97 48.27
C PRO A 3 -6.48 4.77 47.33
N ALA A 4 -6.84 5.07 46.08
CA ALA A 4 -7.05 4.08 45.03
C ALA A 4 -5.73 3.42 44.63
N ARG A 5 -5.73 2.09 44.56
CA ARG A 5 -4.58 1.25 44.22
C ARG A 5 -4.29 1.40 42.71
N THR A 6 -3.20 2.05 42.35
CA THR A 6 -2.77 2.20 40.95
C THR A 6 -2.34 0.83 40.39
N LYS A 7 -3.00 0.39 39.32
CA LYS A 7 -2.64 -0.86 38.61
C LYS A 7 -1.30 -0.67 37.91
N ARG A 8 -0.28 -1.41 38.35
CA ARG A 8 1.05 -1.44 37.76
C ARG A 8 0.96 -2.05 36.35
N VAL A 9 1.13 -1.24 35.31
CA VAL A 9 1.21 -1.72 33.92
C VAL A 9 2.53 -2.47 33.76
N LYS A 10 2.48 -3.75 33.42
CA LYS A 10 3.69 -4.55 33.16
C LYS A 10 4.38 -4.03 31.88
N PRO A 11 5.70 -3.80 31.89
CA PRO A 11 6.42 -3.38 30.70
C PRO A 11 6.36 -4.48 29.64
N LYS A 12 5.97 -4.11 28.42
CA LYS A 12 5.97 -4.98 27.24
C LYS A 12 7.43 -5.24 26.85
N VAL A 13 7.96 -6.42 27.19
CA VAL A 13 9.30 -6.84 26.78
C VAL A 13 9.35 -6.81 25.24
N PRO A 14 10.24 -6.02 24.62
CA PRO A 14 10.37 -6.02 23.16
C PRO A 14 10.89 -7.39 22.73
N ALA A 15 10.16 -8.05 21.84
CA ALA A 15 10.61 -9.29 21.23
C ALA A 15 11.97 -9.05 20.52
N PRO A 16 12.87 -10.03 20.50
CA PRO A 16 14.15 -9.90 19.80
C PRO A 16 13.89 -9.57 18.32
N ALA A 17 14.59 -8.56 17.80
CA ALA A 17 14.46 -8.16 16.41
C ALA A 17 14.96 -9.29 15.49
N ALA A 18 14.09 -9.79 14.61
CA ALA A 18 14.45 -10.79 13.62
C ALA A 18 15.17 -10.12 12.43
N VAL A 19 16.43 -10.50 12.19
CA VAL A 19 17.19 -10.05 11.01
C VAL A 19 16.75 -10.86 9.81
N ILE A 20 16.04 -10.23 8.87
CA ILE A 20 15.59 -10.86 7.64
C ILE A 20 16.64 -10.62 6.56
N ARG A 21 17.21 -11.69 5.99
CA ARG A 21 18.07 -11.59 4.81
C ARG A 21 17.21 -11.27 3.59
N LEU A 22 17.51 -10.15 2.92
CA LEU A 22 16.86 -9.77 1.67
C LEU A 22 17.41 -10.63 0.54
N THR A 23 16.87 -11.83 0.36
CA THR A 23 17.17 -12.65 -0.82
C THR A 23 16.33 -12.18 -2.02
N PRO A 24 16.74 -12.52 -3.25
CA PRO A 24 15.94 -12.25 -4.46
C PRO A 24 14.51 -12.79 -4.33
N GLU A 25 14.34 -14.00 -3.79
CA GLU A 25 13.03 -14.64 -3.58
C GLU A 25 12.17 -13.84 -2.62
N HIS A 26 12.74 -13.35 -1.51
CA HIS A 26 12.01 -12.52 -0.57
C HIS A 26 11.59 -11.18 -1.20
N THR A 27 12.43 -10.63 -2.08
CA THR A 27 12.12 -9.41 -2.84
C THR A 27 10.96 -9.64 -3.82
N LEU A 28 10.99 -10.76 -4.55
CA LEU A 28 9.91 -11.17 -5.46
C LEU A 28 8.60 -11.40 -4.73
N GLN A 29 8.62 -12.13 -3.60
CA GLN A 29 7.44 -12.35 -2.77
C GLN A 29 6.86 -11.03 -2.25
N ARG A 30 7.73 -10.09 -1.84
CA ARG A 30 7.31 -8.78 -1.36
C ARG A 30 6.73 -7.91 -2.48
N ALA A 31 7.30 -8.00 -3.68
CA ALA A 31 6.78 -7.32 -4.86
C ALA A 31 5.40 -7.87 -5.26
N ALA A 32 5.24 -9.20 -5.28
CA ALA A 32 3.96 -9.85 -5.58
C ALA A 32 2.84 -9.41 -4.61
N LYS A 33 3.14 -9.29 -3.31
CA LYS A 33 2.18 -8.80 -2.29
C LYS A 33 1.74 -7.35 -2.48
N ARG A 34 2.45 -6.56 -3.29
CA ARG A 34 2.07 -5.15 -3.57
C ARG A 34 1.08 -5.03 -4.72
N LEU A 35 0.92 -6.08 -5.53
CA LEU A 35 0.00 -6.09 -6.65
C LEU A 35 -1.41 -6.45 -6.16
N LEU A 36 -2.40 -5.72 -6.66
CA LEU A 36 -3.81 -6.03 -6.46
C LEU A 36 -4.25 -7.04 -7.50
N THR A 37 -5.03 -8.05 -7.11
CA THR A 37 -5.54 -9.06 -8.06
C THR A 37 -6.47 -8.48 -9.12
N GLY A 38 -7.02 -7.29 -8.90
CA GLY A 38 -7.92 -6.61 -9.83
C GLY A 38 -8.23 -5.18 -9.38
N PRO A 39 -9.06 -4.44 -10.15
CA PRO A 39 -9.47 -3.09 -9.81
C PRO A 39 -10.43 -3.10 -8.60
N GLN A 40 -9.92 -2.69 -7.45
CA GLN A 40 -10.70 -2.57 -6.20
C GLN A 40 -11.53 -1.28 -6.17
N THR A 41 -12.67 -1.31 -5.49
CA THR A 41 -13.54 -0.13 -5.32
C THR A 41 -13.09 0.78 -4.18
N ARG A 42 -12.28 0.27 -3.24
CA ARG A 42 -11.80 0.95 -2.04
C ARG A 42 -10.29 0.85 -1.88
N CYS A 43 -9.72 1.73 -1.06
CA CYS A 43 -8.30 1.72 -0.76
C CYS A 43 -7.92 0.50 0.11
N PRO A 44 -6.94 -0.33 -0.30
CA PRO A 44 -6.48 -1.49 0.48
C PRO A 44 -5.64 -1.12 1.72
N LYS A 45 -5.58 0.16 2.11
CA LYS A 45 -4.84 0.63 3.30
C LYS A 45 -5.76 1.30 4.32
N CYS A 46 -6.61 2.22 3.89
CA CYS A 46 -7.49 2.98 4.79
C CYS A 46 -8.98 2.74 4.55
N ASP A 47 -9.35 1.80 3.67
CA ASP A 47 -10.72 1.47 3.25
C ASP A 47 -11.55 2.64 2.68
N SER A 48 -10.91 3.77 2.36
CA SER A 48 -11.60 4.92 1.76
C SER A 48 -12.14 4.60 0.36
N THR A 49 -13.33 5.13 0.07
CA THR A 49 -13.95 5.13 -1.26
C THR A 49 -13.42 6.24 -2.17
N TYR A 50 -12.64 7.18 -1.63
CA TYR A 50 -12.08 8.29 -2.41
C TYR A 50 -10.80 7.85 -3.15
N VAL A 51 -11.02 7.13 -4.25
CA VAL A 51 -9.96 6.53 -5.08
C VAL A 51 -10.05 7.03 -6.53
N GLY A 52 -8.93 7.50 -7.08
CA GLY A 52 -8.70 7.67 -8.51
C GLY A 52 -8.33 6.33 -9.14
N ARG A 53 -8.92 6.04 -10.31
CA ARG A 53 -8.69 4.79 -11.04
C ARG A 53 -7.96 5.10 -12.35
N GLU A 54 -6.84 4.45 -12.52
CA GLU A 54 -6.01 4.49 -13.72
C GLU A 54 -5.99 3.07 -14.33
N PRO A 55 -5.61 2.91 -15.60
CA PRO A 55 -5.63 1.59 -16.24
C PRO A 55 -4.81 0.53 -15.49
N ALA A 56 -3.63 0.88 -14.98
CA ALA A 56 -2.75 -0.06 -14.26
C ALA A 56 -2.64 0.23 -12.75
N PHE A 57 -3.26 1.30 -12.25
CA PHE A 57 -3.09 1.75 -10.88
C PHE A 57 -4.40 2.21 -10.22
N ILE A 58 -4.41 2.15 -8.89
CA ILE A 58 -5.41 2.79 -8.04
C ILE A 58 -4.68 3.76 -7.13
N HIS A 59 -5.08 5.03 -7.18
CA HIS A 59 -4.58 6.09 -6.32
C HIS A 59 -5.62 6.43 -5.26
N CYS A 60 -5.32 6.22 -3.98
CA CYS A 60 -6.18 6.70 -2.90
C CYS A 60 -5.93 8.19 -2.61
N ARG A 61 -6.91 9.03 -2.93
CA ARG A 61 -6.80 10.49 -2.76
C ARG A 61 -6.88 10.92 -1.29
N LEU A 62 -7.31 10.03 -0.39
CA LEU A 62 -7.34 10.29 1.06
C LEU A 62 -5.98 10.04 1.73
N CYS A 63 -5.34 8.89 1.49
CA CYS A 63 -4.12 8.48 2.19
C CYS A 63 -2.86 8.45 1.31
N GLY A 64 -2.97 8.83 0.04
CA GLY A 64 -1.88 8.86 -0.95
C GLY A 64 -1.39 7.49 -1.38
N LYS A 65 -2.07 6.39 -1.05
CA LYS A 65 -1.61 5.05 -1.45
C LYS A 65 -1.81 4.85 -2.94
N LEU A 66 -0.71 4.60 -3.65
CA LEU A 66 -0.71 4.10 -5.01
C LEU A 66 -0.55 2.57 -5.00
N ALA A 67 -1.48 1.86 -5.62
CA ALA A 67 -1.49 0.41 -5.70
C ALA A 67 -1.58 -0.04 -7.15
N ARG A 68 -0.68 -0.94 -7.57
CA ARG A 68 -0.65 -1.47 -8.94
C ARG A 68 -1.62 -2.64 -9.08
N ILE A 69 -2.33 -2.70 -10.20
CA ILE A 69 -3.21 -3.82 -10.55
C ILE A 69 -2.38 -4.90 -11.26
N ALA A 70 -2.50 -6.14 -10.81
CA ALA A 70 -1.87 -7.31 -11.41
C ALA A 70 -2.44 -7.54 -12.81
N ASN A 71 -1.58 -7.92 -13.75
CA ASN A 71 -1.92 -8.21 -15.15
C ASN A 71 -2.52 -7.04 -15.94
N ALA A 72 -2.61 -5.84 -15.35
CA ALA A 72 -2.95 -4.64 -16.11
C ALA A 72 -1.74 -4.20 -16.95
N PRO A 73 -1.90 -4.04 -18.28
CA PRO A 73 -0.80 -3.69 -19.17
C PRO A 73 -0.32 -2.25 -18.91
N LEU A 74 0.99 -2.07 -18.80
CA LEU A 74 1.61 -0.75 -18.60
C LEU A 74 1.50 0.14 -19.85
N GLU A 75 1.36 -0.46 -21.03
CA GLU A 75 1.13 0.28 -22.28
C GLU A 75 -0.19 1.08 -22.23
N LEU A 76 -1.25 0.51 -21.65
CA LEU A 76 -2.51 1.24 -21.45
C LEU A 76 -2.37 2.37 -20.45
N GLN A 77 -1.54 2.19 -19.41
CA GLN A 77 -1.21 3.25 -18.46
C GLN A 77 -0.48 4.39 -19.16
N GLU A 78 0.53 4.09 -19.97
CA GLU A 78 1.31 5.10 -20.69
C GLU A 78 0.45 5.90 -21.68
N ILE A 79 -0.40 5.23 -22.45
CA ILE A 79 -1.36 5.90 -23.36
C ILE A 79 -2.30 6.82 -22.56
N TRP A 80 -2.76 6.36 -21.40
CA TRP A 80 -3.62 7.17 -20.54
C TRP A 80 -2.90 8.40 -20.01
N GLU A 81 -1.65 8.27 -19.54
CA GLU A 81 -0.82 9.38 -19.06
C GLU A 81 -0.55 10.43 -20.13
N MET A 82 -0.29 9.99 -21.37
CA MET A 82 -0.14 10.89 -22.52
C MET A 82 -1.44 11.64 -22.82
N ARG A 83 -2.58 10.92 -22.85
CA ARG A 83 -3.89 11.51 -23.15
C ARG A 83 -4.41 12.46 -22.07
N SER A 84 -4.06 12.19 -20.81
CA SER A 84 -4.44 13.04 -19.68
C SER A 84 -3.55 14.28 -19.54
N GLY A 85 -2.49 14.42 -20.36
CA GLY A 85 -1.49 15.48 -20.23
C GLY A 85 -0.62 15.36 -18.97
N LEU A 86 -0.62 14.20 -18.31
CA LEU A 86 0.27 13.91 -17.17
C LEU A 86 1.71 13.70 -17.63
N ARG A 87 1.88 13.17 -18.84
CA ARG A 87 3.13 13.21 -19.59
C ARG A 87 3.09 14.36 -20.58
N ILE A 88 3.70 15.48 -20.22
CA ILE A 88 4.03 16.55 -21.15
C ILE A 88 5.40 16.17 -21.72
N ALA A 89 5.42 15.82 -23.01
CA ALA A 89 6.56 15.41 -23.83
C ALA A 89 7.94 15.31 -23.14
N SER A 90 8.48 14.08 -23.11
CA SER A 90 9.87 13.74 -22.83
C SER A 90 10.87 14.47 -23.73
#